data_AF-A0AB74Q9D4-F1
#
_entry.id   AF-A0AB74Q9D4-F1
#
_cell.length_a   1.000
_cell.length_b   1.000
_cell.length_c   1.000
_cell.angle_alpha   90.00
_cell.angle_beta   90.00
_cell.angle_gamma   90.00
#
_symmetry.space_group_name_H-M   'P 1'
#
loop_
_entity.id
_entity.type
_entity.pdbx_description
1 polymer ?
#
loop_
_entity_poly.entity_id
_entity_poly.type
_entity_poly.pdbx_seq_one_letter_code
_entity_poly.pdbx_strand_id
1 'polypeptide(L)'
;MSDILSRITNKIGDKNIVDKLSALSKSDLNSLLLEVFDRQANTLTATDILKSYQLNRFTIPSGIDPEEIHALESKLLRKAFNMDIKTIMLSPSAPLGSCSVFGSVDQYNVVSALRGTETLADPSNMLAIIIADKLKRKEENNTIPIHMATTARVIRAQNFVGKGLYSHFGLYCMVSSGIDTGSYTCEKMLLEKHLNYYKDILSEIENVRFSIILRKRNGYKDNDGFFDRMVETIKLIFPNIELSIHNDDVDNNYYKGINFKISVKQGNETVEIADGGFVDWTYQMLGNKKERCLISGIGLERFLVAVS
;
A
#
# COMPACT_ATOMS: atom_id res chain seq x y z
N MET A 1 8.52 19.57 -20.73
CA MET A 1 8.85 20.19 -19.42
C MET A 1 7.61 20.93 -18.96
N SER A 2 7.15 20.74 -17.71
CA SER A 2 5.93 21.40 -17.23
C SER A 2 6.11 22.93 -17.18
N ASP A 3 5.01 23.68 -17.33
CA ASP A 3 5.04 25.16 -17.29
C ASP A 3 5.66 25.71 -16.00
N ILE A 4 5.46 24.99 -14.89
CA ILE A 4 6.04 25.31 -13.59
C ILE A 4 7.57 25.18 -13.63
N LEU A 5 8.11 24.09 -14.19
CA LEU A 5 9.56 23.88 -14.27
C LEU A 5 10.20 24.95 -15.17
N SER A 6 9.60 25.25 -16.32
CA SER A 6 10.08 26.31 -17.23
C SER A 6 10.16 27.68 -16.55
N ARG A 7 9.16 28.03 -15.72
CA ARG A 7 9.18 29.27 -14.94
C ARG A 7 10.32 29.29 -13.90
N ILE A 8 10.56 28.18 -13.21
CA ILE A 8 11.59 28.08 -12.17
C ILE A 8 12.99 28.17 -12.78
N THR A 9 13.28 27.40 -13.84
CA THR A 9 14.60 27.39 -14.48
C THR A 9 14.95 28.76 -15.07
N ASN A 10 13.98 29.45 -15.67
CA ASN A 10 14.16 30.82 -16.15
C ASN A 10 14.46 31.81 -15.00
N LYS A 11 13.80 31.70 -13.85
CA LYS A 11 14.06 32.56 -12.67
C LYS A 11 15.46 32.34 -12.09
N ILE A 12 15.93 31.09 -12.07
CA ILE A 12 17.27 30.73 -11.59
C ILE A 12 18.36 31.16 -12.59
N GLY A 13 18.02 31.29 -13.88
CA GLY A 13 18.96 31.60 -14.95
C GLY A 13 19.75 30.39 -15.44
N ASP A 14 19.34 29.17 -15.08
CA ASP A 14 19.98 27.92 -15.47
C ASP A 14 18.94 26.90 -15.95
N LYS A 15 18.88 26.68 -17.26
CA LYS A 15 17.92 25.76 -17.90
C LYS A 15 18.20 24.29 -17.57
N ASN A 16 19.43 23.96 -17.19
CA ASN A 16 19.87 22.58 -16.95
C ASN A 16 19.98 22.26 -15.46
N ILE A 17 19.44 23.12 -14.57
CA ILE A 17 19.57 22.95 -13.12
C ILE A 17 19.02 21.62 -12.63
N VAL A 18 17.92 21.14 -13.21
CA VAL A 18 17.33 19.85 -12.83
C VAL A 18 18.29 18.70 -13.11
N ASP A 19 18.91 18.69 -14.30
CA ASP A 19 19.88 17.66 -14.68
C ASP A 19 21.14 17.72 -13.79
N LYS A 20 21.62 18.93 -13.50
CA LYS A 20 22.77 19.14 -12.60
C LYS A 20 22.49 18.62 -11.19
N LEU A 21 21.32 18.91 -10.64
CA LEU A 21 20.92 18.44 -9.31
C LEU A 21 20.71 16.92 -9.29
N SER A 22 20.11 16.34 -10.34
CA SER A 22 19.91 14.89 -10.47
C SER A 22 21.20 14.11 -10.65
N ALA A 23 22.26 14.74 -11.18
CA ALA A 23 23.57 14.12 -11.35
C ALA A 23 24.41 14.08 -10.06
N LEU A 24 24.02 14.81 -9.01
CA LEU A 24 24.71 14.76 -7.72
C LEU A 24 24.57 13.40 -7.04
N SER A 25 25.53 13.05 -6.19
CA SER A 25 25.38 11.91 -5.29
C SER A 25 24.19 12.16 -4.34
N LYS A 26 23.55 11.09 -3.87
CA LYS A 26 22.42 11.21 -2.93
C LYS A 26 22.82 11.98 -1.66
N SER A 27 24.06 11.83 -1.17
CA SER A 27 24.55 12.56 0.01
C SER A 27 24.75 14.04 -0.25
N ASP A 28 25.30 14.41 -1.41
CA ASP A 28 25.56 15.81 -1.76
C ASP A 28 24.26 16.55 -2.02
N LEU A 29 23.33 15.93 -2.78
CA LEU A 29 22.01 16.50 -3.02
C LEU A 29 21.26 16.73 -1.70
N ASN A 30 21.30 15.76 -0.78
CA ASN A 30 20.67 15.92 0.54
C ASN A 30 21.30 17.06 1.34
N SER A 31 22.63 17.17 1.35
CA SER A 31 23.34 18.24 2.08
C SER A 31 22.98 19.62 1.52
N LEU A 32 22.95 19.75 0.19
CA LEU A 32 22.53 20.97 -0.49
C LEU A 32 21.09 21.35 -0.15
N LEU A 33 20.15 20.40 -0.24
CA LEU A 33 18.73 20.66 0.04
C LEU A 33 18.48 20.97 1.52
N LEU A 34 19.25 20.38 2.44
CA LEU A 34 19.21 20.73 3.87
C LEU A 34 19.61 22.19 4.09
N GLU A 35 20.70 22.66 3.47
CA GLU A 35 21.12 24.07 3.54
C GLU A 35 20.06 25.01 2.94
N VAL A 36 19.44 24.62 1.81
CA VAL A 36 18.36 25.39 1.20
C VAL A 36 17.16 25.51 2.16
N PHE A 37 16.74 24.41 2.78
CA PHE A 37 15.61 24.41 3.71
C PHE A 37 15.93 25.13 5.02
N ASP A 38 17.15 25.05 5.54
CA ASP A 38 17.59 25.83 6.71
C ASP A 38 17.46 27.33 6.45
N ARG A 39 18.01 27.81 5.32
CA ARG A 39 17.88 29.22 4.93
C ARG A 39 16.43 29.65 4.76
N GLN A 40 15.61 28.82 4.12
CA GLN A 40 14.18 29.12 3.97
C GLN A 40 13.48 29.20 5.33
N ALA A 41 13.69 28.23 6.21
CA ALA A 41 13.09 28.18 7.53
C ALA A 41 13.48 29.40 8.38
N ASN A 42 14.73 29.84 8.31
CA ASN A 42 15.23 31.03 9.03
C ASN A 42 14.59 32.35 8.56
N THR A 43 13.87 32.37 7.44
CA THR A 43 13.08 33.53 6.99
C THR A 43 11.63 33.52 7.46
N LEU A 44 11.14 32.40 8.01
CA LEU A 44 9.73 32.23 8.38
C LEU A 44 9.43 32.80 9.77
N THR A 45 8.25 33.39 9.91
CA THR A 45 7.67 33.75 11.21
C THR A 45 6.66 32.71 11.69
N ALA A 46 6.30 32.75 12.97
CA ALA A 46 5.22 31.91 13.50
C ALA A 46 3.88 32.12 12.77
N THR A 47 3.61 33.35 12.32
CA THR A 47 2.43 33.65 11.49
C THR A 47 2.48 32.97 10.14
N ASP A 48 3.66 32.86 9.52
CA ASP A 48 3.81 32.15 8.25
C ASP A 48 3.59 30.65 8.42
N ILE A 49 4.01 30.06 9.55
CA ILE A 49 3.70 28.66 9.87
C ILE A 49 2.19 28.43 9.96
N LEU A 50 1.44 29.32 10.62
CA LEU A 50 -0.02 29.21 10.69
C LEU A 50 -0.67 29.28 9.31
N LYS A 51 -0.20 30.19 8.44
CA LYS A 51 -0.67 30.25 7.04
C LYS A 51 -0.34 28.97 6.28
N SER A 52 0.88 28.45 6.42
CA SER A 52 1.30 27.21 5.79
C SER A 52 0.45 26.01 6.24
N TYR A 53 0.12 25.91 7.53
CA TYR A 53 -0.78 24.90 8.06
C TYR A 53 -2.17 24.97 7.39
N GLN A 54 -2.74 26.16 7.25
CA GLN A 54 -4.06 26.36 6.65
C GLN A 54 -4.11 26.02 5.15
N LEU A 55 -2.99 26.17 4.44
CA LEU A 55 -2.91 25.93 2.99
C LEU A 55 -2.46 24.51 2.63
N ASN A 56 -1.87 23.77 3.57
CA ASN A 56 -1.30 22.45 3.31
C ASN A 56 -2.26 21.34 3.72
N ARG A 57 -2.90 20.71 2.73
CA ARG A 57 -3.81 19.57 2.96
C ARG A 57 -3.16 18.37 3.65
N PHE A 58 -1.85 18.23 3.64
CA PHE A 58 -1.14 17.13 4.32
C PHE A 58 -1.00 17.34 5.84
N THR A 59 -1.27 18.55 6.34
CA THR A 59 -1.07 18.89 7.76
C THR A 59 -2.37 19.06 8.53
N ILE A 60 -3.52 19.07 7.86
CA ILE A 60 -4.83 19.22 8.51
C ILE A 60 -5.20 17.92 9.22
N PRO A 61 -5.67 17.95 10.49
CA PRO A 61 -6.10 16.77 11.21
C PRO A 61 -7.21 15.97 10.48
N SER A 62 -7.24 14.66 10.72
CA SER A 62 -8.39 13.85 10.31
C SER A 62 -9.61 14.24 11.17
N GLY A 63 -10.80 14.15 10.58
CA GLY A 63 -12.06 14.35 11.31
C GLY A 63 -12.56 13.12 12.07
N ILE A 64 -11.82 11.99 12.01
CA ILE A 64 -12.22 10.75 12.70
C ILE A 64 -11.79 10.79 14.17
N ASP A 65 -12.63 10.22 15.03
CA ASP A 65 -12.34 10.01 16.44
C ASP A 65 -11.07 9.13 16.62
N PRO A 66 -10.02 9.62 17.30
CA PRO A 66 -8.85 8.82 17.58
C PRO A 66 -9.14 7.55 18.41
N GLU A 67 -10.15 7.56 19.29
CA GLU A 67 -10.49 6.38 20.10
C GLU A 67 -11.00 5.23 19.21
N GLU A 68 -11.92 5.53 18.30
CA GLU A 68 -12.49 4.53 17.37
C GLU A 68 -11.42 3.90 16.47
N ILE A 69 -10.50 4.71 15.93
CA ILE A 69 -9.41 4.22 15.08
C ILE A 69 -8.47 3.33 15.88
N HIS A 70 -7.99 3.76 17.05
CA HIS A 70 -7.06 2.95 17.83
C HIS A 70 -7.70 1.64 18.32
N ALA A 71 -8.99 1.67 18.67
CA ALA A 71 -9.73 0.46 19.01
C ALA A 71 -9.81 -0.52 17.83
N LEU A 72 -10.10 -0.02 16.63
CA LEU A 72 -10.11 -0.84 15.42
C LEU A 72 -8.71 -1.40 15.10
N GLU A 73 -7.67 -0.58 15.14
CA GLU A 73 -6.29 -1.02 14.89
C GLU A 73 -5.88 -2.16 15.82
N SER A 74 -6.12 -1.98 17.12
CA SER A 74 -5.85 -2.99 18.14
C SER A 74 -6.60 -4.29 17.86
N LYS A 75 -7.88 -4.21 17.49
CA LYS A 75 -8.72 -5.35 17.13
C LYS A 75 -8.15 -6.11 15.92
N LEU A 76 -7.83 -5.40 14.83
CA LEU A 76 -7.32 -5.99 13.59
C LEU A 76 -5.95 -6.66 13.82
N LEU A 77 -5.04 -6.00 14.55
CA LEU A 77 -3.72 -6.54 14.87
C LEU A 77 -3.78 -7.73 15.82
N ARG A 78 -4.68 -7.72 16.81
CA ARG A 78 -4.91 -8.86 17.71
C ARG A 78 -5.37 -10.08 16.93
N LYS A 79 -6.32 -9.91 16.01
CA LYS A 79 -6.81 -10.99 15.16
C LYS A 79 -5.72 -11.55 14.26
N ALA A 80 -4.89 -10.67 13.68
CA ALA A 80 -3.76 -11.09 12.85
C ALA A 80 -2.77 -11.95 13.66
N PHE A 81 -2.40 -11.47 14.85
CA PHE A 81 -1.54 -12.21 15.78
C PHE A 81 -2.10 -13.60 16.12
N ASN A 82 -3.40 -13.70 16.41
CA ASN A 82 -4.06 -14.98 16.73
C ASN A 82 -4.12 -15.96 15.54
N MET A 83 -3.85 -15.51 14.31
CA MET A 83 -3.80 -16.32 13.09
C MET A 83 -2.37 -16.56 12.59
N ASP A 84 -1.38 -16.43 13.49
CA ASP A 84 0.05 -16.58 13.24
C ASP A 84 0.59 -15.60 12.19
N ILE A 85 0.04 -14.38 12.15
CA ILE A 85 0.54 -13.28 11.31
C ILE A 85 1.36 -12.34 12.19
N LYS A 86 2.63 -12.17 11.85
CA LYS A 86 3.57 -11.36 12.63
C LYS A 86 3.24 -9.87 12.47
N THR A 87 2.86 -9.22 13.57
CA THR A 87 2.58 -7.78 13.55
C THR A 87 3.86 -6.96 13.68
N ILE A 88 3.99 -5.92 12.87
CA ILE A 88 5.18 -5.05 12.80
C ILE A 88 4.73 -3.59 12.94
N MET A 89 5.36 -2.84 13.84
CA MET A 89 5.21 -1.39 13.90
C MET A 89 6.19 -0.74 12.91
N LEU A 90 5.68 0.03 11.97
CA LEU A 90 6.49 0.67 10.94
C LEU A 90 6.98 2.07 11.36
N SER A 91 8.07 2.51 10.74
CA SER A 91 8.46 3.92 10.75
C SER A 91 7.45 4.75 9.95
N PRO A 92 7.15 6.01 10.33
CA PRO A 92 6.37 6.92 9.50
C PRO A 92 7.08 7.34 8.20
N SER A 93 8.32 6.91 8.00
CA SER A 93 9.13 7.17 6.80
C SER A 93 9.47 5.88 6.05
N ALA A 94 9.52 5.96 4.73
CA ALA A 94 10.02 4.91 3.85
C ALA A 94 11.28 5.40 3.08
N PRO A 95 12.12 4.49 2.54
CA PRO A 95 13.18 4.88 1.62
C PRO A 95 12.60 5.59 0.38
N LEU A 96 13.27 6.64 -0.11
CA LEU A 96 12.83 7.34 -1.33
C LEU A 96 12.72 6.36 -2.51
N GLY A 97 11.56 6.36 -3.17
CA GLY A 97 11.24 5.49 -4.28
C GLY A 97 10.65 4.13 -3.88
N SER A 98 10.27 3.94 -2.62
CA SER A 98 9.69 2.67 -2.14
C SER A 98 8.38 2.31 -2.82
N CYS A 99 7.58 3.30 -3.21
CA CYS A 99 6.33 3.07 -3.95
C CYS A 99 6.50 3.12 -5.47
N SER A 100 7.58 3.70 -5.99
CA SER A 100 7.76 3.96 -7.43
C SER A 100 8.64 2.95 -8.15
N VAL A 101 9.68 2.44 -7.49
CA VAL A 101 10.65 1.53 -8.14
C VAL A 101 10.05 0.16 -8.46
N PHE A 102 9.23 -0.40 -7.56
CA PHE A 102 8.59 -1.71 -7.74
C PHE A 102 7.06 -1.68 -7.57
N GLY A 103 6.50 -0.62 -6.98
CA GLY A 103 5.07 -0.46 -6.71
C GLY A 103 4.27 0.24 -7.81
N SER A 104 4.89 0.61 -8.93
CA SER A 104 4.23 1.27 -10.08
C SER A 104 3.50 2.60 -9.77
N VAL A 105 3.71 3.19 -8.59
CA VAL A 105 3.14 4.50 -8.22
C VAL A 105 4.10 5.60 -8.67
N ASP A 106 3.62 6.56 -9.45
CA ASP A 106 4.43 7.73 -9.83
C ASP A 106 4.95 8.47 -8.58
N GLN A 107 6.22 8.85 -8.56
CA GLN A 107 6.84 9.57 -7.44
C GLN A 107 6.14 10.90 -7.11
N TYR A 108 5.50 11.57 -8.08
CA TYR A 108 4.69 12.78 -7.83
C TYR A 108 3.49 12.53 -6.92
N ASN A 109 3.10 11.27 -6.76
CA ASN A 109 2.01 10.88 -5.89
C ASN A 109 2.46 10.52 -4.46
N VAL A 110 3.74 10.64 -4.16
CA VAL A 110 4.32 10.38 -2.84
C VAL A 110 5.01 11.65 -2.33
N VAL A 111 4.82 12.00 -1.06
CA VAL A 111 5.50 13.15 -0.47
C VAL A 111 6.95 12.79 -0.19
N SER A 112 7.84 13.20 -1.09
CA SER A 112 9.29 13.00 -0.98
C SER A 112 9.86 13.86 0.16
N ALA A 113 10.85 13.34 0.87
CA ALA A 113 11.49 14.01 2.00
C ALA A 113 13.03 14.01 1.86
N LEU A 114 13.72 14.79 2.70
CA LEU A 114 15.19 14.79 2.74
C LEU A 114 15.73 13.56 3.49
N ARG A 115 17.05 13.40 3.49
CA ARG A 115 17.79 12.25 4.04
C ARG A 115 17.47 10.94 3.32
N GLY A 116 17.10 11.02 2.04
CA GLY A 116 16.86 9.86 1.18
C GLY A 116 15.60 9.08 1.54
N THR A 117 14.61 9.75 2.14
CA THR A 117 13.34 9.14 2.54
C THR A 117 12.15 9.78 1.84
N GLU A 118 10.99 9.20 2.06
CA GLU A 118 9.68 9.74 1.73
C GLU A 118 8.73 9.43 2.89
N THR A 119 7.61 10.15 2.99
CA THR A 119 6.57 9.80 3.96
C THR A 119 5.99 8.43 3.61
N LEU A 120 5.63 7.63 4.61
CA LEU A 120 4.99 6.33 4.37
C LEU A 120 3.66 6.52 3.61
N ALA A 121 3.61 6.05 2.35
CA ALA A 121 2.43 6.13 1.50
C ALA A 121 1.73 4.76 1.27
N ASP A 122 2.50 3.67 1.41
CA ASP A 122 2.02 2.30 1.33
C ASP A 122 2.78 1.38 2.31
N PRO A 123 2.13 0.93 3.40
CA PRO A 123 2.72 0.04 4.40
C PRO A 123 3.05 -1.35 3.82
N SER A 124 2.36 -1.77 2.76
CA SER A 124 2.61 -3.06 2.11
C SER A 124 3.97 -3.08 1.44
N ASN A 125 4.39 -1.98 0.80
CA ASN A 125 5.74 -1.88 0.23
C ASN A 125 6.81 -2.04 1.32
N MET A 126 6.61 -1.41 2.47
CA MET A 126 7.55 -1.51 3.59
C MET A 126 7.61 -2.91 4.20
N LEU A 127 6.47 -3.58 4.39
CA LEU A 127 6.46 -4.97 4.86
C LEU A 127 7.18 -5.89 3.86
N ALA A 128 6.98 -5.70 2.55
CA ALA A 128 7.69 -6.47 1.53
C ALA A 128 9.21 -6.22 1.55
N ILE A 129 9.65 -4.97 1.75
CA ILE A 129 11.08 -4.62 1.91
C ILE A 129 11.66 -5.32 3.15
N ILE A 130 10.94 -5.29 4.28
CA ILE A 130 11.37 -5.93 5.54
C ILE A 130 11.52 -7.44 5.35
N ILE A 131 10.55 -8.08 4.70
CA ILE A 131 10.63 -9.51 4.37
C ILE A 131 11.86 -9.78 3.48
N ALA A 132 12.06 -9.00 2.41
CA ALA A 132 13.18 -9.17 1.51
C ALA A 132 14.54 -8.98 2.20
N ASP A 133 14.69 -7.98 3.08
CA ASP A 133 15.92 -7.76 3.88
C ASP A 133 16.20 -8.96 4.79
N LYS A 134 15.17 -9.47 5.48
CA LYS A 134 15.29 -10.65 6.36
C LYS A 134 15.68 -11.92 5.62
N LEU A 135 15.09 -12.15 4.44
CA LEU A 135 15.46 -13.27 3.57
C LEU A 135 16.91 -13.14 3.07
N LYS A 136 17.31 -11.93 2.63
CA LYS A 136 18.67 -11.65 2.17
C LYS A 136 19.72 -11.84 3.27
N ARG A 137 19.39 -11.46 4.51
CA ARG A 137 20.22 -11.67 5.70
C ARG A 137 20.15 -13.08 6.26
N LYS A 138 19.30 -13.95 5.71
CA LYS A 138 19.05 -15.32 6.20
C LYS A 138 18.57 -15.37 7.65
N GLU A 139 17.89 -14.34 8.11
CA GLU A 139 17.21 -14.31 9.41
C GLU A 139 15.88 -15.06 9.38
N GLU A 140 15.30 -15.18 8.19
CA GLU A 140 14.05 -15.89 7.91
C GLU A 140 14.22 -16.73 6.63
N ASN A 141 13.31 -17.68 6.41
CA ASN A 141 13.21 -18.47 5.19
C ASN A 141 11.73 -18.66 4.85
N ASN A 142 11.36 -18.43 3.58
CA ASN A 142 9.98 -18.46 3.11
C ASN A 142 9.58 -19.78 2.41
N THR A 143 10.31 -20.88 2.65
CA THR A 143 9.84 -22.22 2.27
C THR A 143 8.53 -22.58 2.99
N ILE A 144 8.40 -22.14 4.24
CA ILE A 144 7.10 -22.00 4.90
C ILE A 144 6.71 -20.54 4.72
N PRO A 145 5.51 -20.23 4.20
CA PRO A 145 5.10 -18.85 3.98
C PRO A 145 5.27 -17.96 5.20
N ILE A 146 5.85 -16.78 4.97
CA ILE A 146 5.96 -15.72 5.97
C ILE A 146 4.74 -14.81 5.80
N HIS A 147 4.12 -14.43 6.92
CA HIS A 147 2.99 -13.51 6.95
C HIS A 147 3.31 -12.36 7.91
N MET A 148 3.24 -11.12 7.43
CA MET A 148 3.41 -9.92 8.24
C MET A 148 2.23 -8.98 8.08
N ALA A 149 1.85 -8.29 9.15
CA ALA A 149 0.80 -7.29 9.14
C ALA A 149 1.18 -6.03 9.93
N THR A 150 0.49 -4.93 9.64
CA THR A 150 0.69 -3.65 10.32
C THR A 150 -0.58 -2.80 10.24
N THR A 151 -0.68 -1.82 11.13
CA THR A 151 -1.51 -0.64 10.90
C THR A 151 -0.61 0.58 10.83
N ALA A 152 -0.94 1.51 9.95
CA ALA A 152 -0.22 2.77 9.85
C ALA A 152 -1.11 3.87 9.26
N ARG A 153 -0.90 5.10 9.74
CA ARG A 153 -1.35 6.28 9.01
C ARG A 153 -0.39 6.57 7.87
N VAL A 154 -0.96 6.87 6.71
CA VAL A 154 -0.23 7.11 5.47
C VAL A 154 -0.56 8.46 4.89
N ILE A 155 0.34 9.00 4.08
CA ILE A 155 0.10 10.23 3.31
C ILE A 155 0.19 9.91 1.83
N ARG A 156 -0.79 10.36 1.05
CA ARG A 156 -0.86 10.16 -0.41
C ARG A 156 -1.05 11.48 -1.13
N ALA A 157 -0.14 11.80 -2.04
CA ALA A 157 -0.14 13.06 -2.77
C ALA A 157 -1.03 13.06 -4.02
N GLN A 158 -1.64 11.92 -4.39
CA GLN A 158 -2.73 11.90 -5.37
C GLN A 158 -3.80 12.93 -4.98
N ASN A 159 -4.26 13.70 -5.96
CA ASN A 159 -5.34 14.67 -5.74
C ASN A 159 -6.68 14.02 -6.09
N PHE A 160 -7.35 13.47 -5.10
CA PHE A 160 -8.73 13.00 -5.24
C PHE A 160 -9.67 14.02 -4.60
N VAL A 161 -10.71 14.42 -5.34
CA VAL A 161 -11.73 15.36 -4.89
C VAL A 161 -13.01 14.57 -4.61
N GLY A 162 -13.52 14.61 -3.38
CA GLY A 162 -14.77 13.95 -2.99
C GLY A 162 -14.86 13.61 -1.51
N LYS A 163 -16.07 13.28 -1.04
CA LYS A 163 -16.33 12.83 0.34
C LYS A 163 -15.61 11.49 0.57
N GLY A 164 -14.89 11.35 1.69
CA GLY A 164 -14.17 10.12 2.04
C GLY A 164 -12.81 9.92 1.32
N LEU A 165 -12.30 10.95 0.66
CA LEU A 165 -10.97 10.95 0.02
C LEU A 165 -10.04 11.88 0.80
N TYR A 166 -9.09 11.28 1.53
CA TYR A 166 -8.22 12.00 2.44
C TYR A 166 -6.78 12.04 1.92
N SER A 167 -6.11 13.16 2.20
CA SER A 167 -4.66 13.33 1.97
C SER A 167 -3.82 12.43 2.87
N HIS A 168 -4.37 12.07 4.04
CA HIS A 168 -3.83 11.06 4.94
C HIS A 168 -4.95 10.25 5.58
N PHE A 169 -4.71 8.96 5.81
CA PHE A 169 -5.69 8.02 6.34
C PHE A 169 -5.00 6.78 6.92
N GLY A 170 -5.72 6.00 7.71
CA GLY A 170 -5.27 4.74 8.28
C GLY A 170 -5.40 3.56 7.31
N LEU A 171 -4.39 2.69 7.33
CA LEU A 171 -4.41 1.40 6.65
C LEU A 171 -4.07 0.29 7.62
N TYR A 172 -4.81 -0.81 7.56
CA TYR A 172 -4.27 -2.13 7.91
C TYR A 172 -3.72 -2.75 6.63
N CYS A 173 -2.53 -3.33 6.69
CA CYS A 173 -1.93 -4.05 5.56
C CYS A 173 -1.42 -5.41 6.02
N MET A 174 -1.48 -6.37 5.11
CA MET A 174 -0.91 -7.70 5.27
C MET A 174 -0.11 -8.07 4.02
N VAL A 175 1.07 -8.61 4.24
CA VAL A 175 1.97 -9.08 3.17
C VAL A 175 2.41 -10.49 3.49
N SER A 176 2.28 -11.36 2.51
CA SER A 176 2.77 -12.72 2.58
C SER A 176 3.83 -12.98 1.52
N SER A 177 4.86 -13.73 1.90
CA SER A 177 5.91 -14.19 1.00
C SER A 177 6.07 -15.70 1.07
N GLY A 178 6.27 -16.32 -0.08
CA GLY A 178 6.54 -17.75 -0.19
C GLY A 178 7.33 -18.08 -1.45
N ILE A 179 7.63 -19.37 -1.62
CA ILE A 179 8.35 -19.92 -2.78
C ILE A 179 7.43 -20.80 -3.61
N ASP A 180 7.51 -20.65 -4.92
CA ASP A 180 6.89 -21.53 -5.90
C ASP A 180 7.41 -22.97 -5.76
N THR A 181 6.48 -23.86 -5.43
CA THR A 181 6.68 -25.32 -5.33
C THR A 181 5.98 -26.09 -6.45
N GLY A 182 5.42 -25.38 -7.43
CA GLY A 182 4.64 -25.95 -8.54
C GLY A 182 3.13 -25.98 -8.26
N SER A 183 2.36 -26.17 -9.33
CA SER A 183 0.89 -26.29 -9.30
C SER A 183 0.14 -25.12 -8.65
N TYR A 184 0.78 -23.96 -8.50
CA TYR A 184 0.30 -22.79 -7.78
C TYR A 184 -0.03 -23.05 -6.30
N THR A 185 0.60 -24.07 -5.70
CA THR A 185 0.34 -24.45 -4.30
C THR A 185 0.66 -23.30 -3.34
N CYS A 186 1.78 -22.61 -3.56
CA CYS A 186 2.16 -21.46 -2.75
C CYS A 186 1.10 -20.35 -2.83
N GLU A 187 0.69 -19.98 -4.04
CA GLU A 187 -0.31 -18.94 -4.26
C GLU A 187 -1.65 -19.27 -3.59
N LYS A 188 -2.11 -20.52 -3.69
CA LYS A 188 -3.31 -20.97 -2.97
C LYS A 188 -3.17 -20.76 -1.47
N MET A 189 -2.06 -21.20 -0.87
CA MET A 189 -1.81 -21.04 0.57
C MET A 189 -1.78 -19.57 1.00
N LEU A 190 -1.13 -18.70 0.21
CA LEU A 190 -1.08 -17.26 0.51
C LEU A 190 -2.48 -16.66 0.45
N LEU A 191 -3.23 -16.96 -0.62
CA LEU A 191 -4.58 -16.46 -0.82
C LEU A 191 -5.55 -16.94 0.27
N GLU A 192 -5.46 -18.21 0.64
CA GLU A 192 -6.23 -18.80 1.74
C GLU A 192 -5.94 -18.09 3.06
N LYS A 193 -4.68 -17.82 3.41
CA LYS A 193 -4.35 -17.10 4.63
C LYS A 193 -4.99 -15.71 4.66
N HIS A 194 -4.88 -14.97 3.55
CA HIS A 194 -5.44 -13.62 3.46
C HIS A 194 -6.97 -13.61 3.56
N LEU A 195 -7.64 -14.48 2.82
CA LEU A 195 -9.10 -14.53 2.76
C LEU A 195 -9.72 -15.07 4.05
N ASN A 196 -9.09 -16.03 4.71
CA ASN A 196 -9.55 -16.49 6.03
C ASN A 196 -9.45 -15.38 7.09
N TYR A 197 -8.40 -14.55 7.04
CA TYR A 197 -8.30 -13.38 7.93
C TYR A 197 -9.48 -12.42 7.71
N TYR A 198 -9.81 -12.09 6.45
CA TYR A 198 -10.96 -11.23 6.14
C TYR A 198 -12.30 -11.86 6.52
N LYS A 199 -12.45 -13.17 6.29
CA LYS A 199 -13.63 -13.93 6.72
C LYS A 199 -13.84 -13.83 8.23
N ASP A 200 -12.77 -13.96 9.01
CA ASP A 200 -12.79 -13.91 10.47
C ASP A 200 -13.06 -12.49 11.01
N ILE A 201 -12.61 -11.44 10.31
CA ILE A 201 -13.01 -10.05 10.62
C ILE A 201 -14.52 -9.87 10.38
N LEU A 202 -14.99 -10.29 9.21
CA LEU A 202 -16.36 -10.04 8.76
C LEU A 202 -17.37 -10.84 9.58
N SER A 203 -17.04 -12.04 10.04
CA SER A 203 -17.95 -12.85 10.87
C SER A 203 -18.31 -12.22 12.22
N GLU A 204 -17.54 -11.24 12.69
CA GLU A 204 -17.84 -10.52 13.94
C GLU A 204 -18.77 -9.32 13.74
N ILE A 205 -19.11 -8.97 12.50
CA ILE A 205 -20.02 -7.86 12.20
C ILE A 205 -21.42 -8.43 12.05
N GLU A 206 -22.31 -7.98 12.94
CA GLU A 206 -23.69 -8.46 12.96
C GLU A 206 -24.41 -8.14 11.65
N ASN A 207 -25.13 -9.11 11.09
CA ASN A 207 -25.90 -8.97 9.85
C ASN A 207 -25.09 -8.48 8.64
N VAL A 208 -23.75 -8.65 8.63
CA VAL A 208 -22.91 -8.21 7.52
C VAL A 208 -23.31 -8.92 6.23
N ARG A 209 -23.51 -8.13 5.17
CA ARG A 209 -23.61 -8.63 3.80
C ARG A 209 -22.42 -8.11 3.03
N PHE A 210 -21.60 -9.00 2.51
CA PHE A 210 -20.45 -8.63 1.70
C PHE A 210 -20.45 -9.37 0.37
N SER A 211 -19.68 -8.85 -0.57
CA SER A 211 -19.42 -9.44 -1.87
C SER A 211 -17.94 -9.38 -2.18
N ILE A 212 -17.51 -10.22 -3.12
CA ILE A 212 -16.13 -10.26 -3.60
C ILE A 212 -16.12 -9.98 -5.09
N ILE A 213 -15.27 -9.05 -5.51
CA ILE A 213 -15.00 -8.75 -6.91
C ILE A 213 -13.63 -9.29 -7.26
N LEU A 214 -13.54 -10.14 -8.28
CA LEU A 214 -12.29 -10.65 -8.83
C LEU A 214 -12.03 -10.02 -10.18
N ARG A 215 -10.80 -9.57 -10.36
CA ARG A 215 -10.30 -9.05 -11.63
C ARG A 215 -9.15 -9.92 -12.09
N LYS A 216 -9.27 -10.47 -13.29
CA LYS A 216 -8.18 -11.20 -13.94
C LYS A 216 -7.06 -10.24 -14.31
N ARG A 217 -5.81 -10.66 -14.16
CA ARG A 217 -4.61 -9.86 -14.44
C ARG A 217 -3.58 -10.70 -15.18
N ASN A 218 -2.78 -10.06 -16.02
CA ASN A 218 -1.62 -10.70 -16.64
C ASN A 218 -0.50 -10.96 -15.62
N GLY A 219 0.52 -11.74 -15.98
CA GLY A 219 1.72 -11.98 -15.15
C GLY A 219 2.09 -13.45 -14.93
N TYR A 220 1.19 -14.37 -15.26
CA TYR A 220 1.44 -15.82 -15.25
C TYR A 220 1.46 -16.37 -16.68
N LYS A 221 2.30 -17.39 -16.92
CA LYS A 221 2.41 -18.04 -18.24
C LYS A 221 1.11 -18.71 -18.65
N ASP A 222 0.48 -19.41 -17.72
CA ASP A 222 -0.85 -20.01 -17.86
C ASP A 222 -1.83 -19.14 -17.05
N ASN A 223 -2.27 -18.04 -17.67
CA ASN A 223 -3.09 -17.03 -17.01
C ASN A 223 -4.50 -17.56 -16.70
N ASP A 224 -5.14 -18.22 -17.66
CA ASP A 224 -6.46 -18.85 -17.47
C ASP A 224 -6.44 -19.91 -16.38
N GLY A 225 -5.53 -20.89 -16.46
CA GLY A 225 -5.46 -21.97 -15.47
C GLY A 225 -5.05 -21.49 -14.08
N PHE A 226 -4.21 -20.46 -13.98
CA PHE A 226 -3.94 -19.79 -12.71
C PHE A 226 -5.21 -19.16 -12.13
N PHE A 227 -5.91 -18.34 -12.93
CA PHE A 227 -7.09 -17.61 -12.49
C PHE A 227 -8.20 -18.55 -12.04
N ASP A 228 -8.50 -19.59 -12.82
CA ASP A 228 -9.52 -20.59 -12.49
C ASP A 228 -9.25 -21.27 -11.16
N ARG A 229 -8.00 -21.67 -10.91
CA ARG A 229 -7.59 -22.29 -9.63
C ARG A 229 -7.71 -21.34 -8.44
N MET A 230 -7.47 -20.04 -8.63
CA MET A 230 -7.67 -19.05 -7.57
C MET A 230 -9.17 -18.84 -7.30
N VAL A 231 -10.00 -18.80 -8.35
CA VAL A 231 -11.47 -18.72 -8.23
C VAL A 231 -12.02 -19.94 -7.48
N GLU A 232 -11.54 -21.15 -7.78
CA GLU A 232 -11.87 -22.37 -7.04
C GLU A 232 -11.53 -22.25 -5.55
N THR A 233 -10.30 -21.82 -5.23
CA THR A 233 -9.87 -21.58 -3.84
C THR A 233 -10.78 -20.58 -3.13
N ILE A 234 -11.16 -19.48 -3.78
CA ILE A 234 -12.07 -18.48 -3.20
C ILE A 234 -13.45 -19.06 -2.93
N LYS A 235 -14.01 -19.84 -3.87
CA LYS A 235 -15.32 -20.51 -3.71
C LYS A 235 -15.31 -21.54 -2.59
N LEU A 236 -14.19 -22.22 -2.34
CA LEU A 236 -14.07 -23.14 -1.20
C LEU A 236 -14.13 -22.41 0.14
N ILE A 237 -13.49 -21.24 0.25
CA ILE A 237 -13.51 -20.42 1.47
C ILE A 237 -14.90 -19.78 1.66
N PHE A 238 -15.53 -19.37 0.56
CA PHE A 238 -16.79 -18.64 0.53
C PHE A 238 -17.82 -19.31 -0.43
N PRO A 239 -18.46 -20.41 -0.03
CA PRO A 239 -19.31 -21.20 -0.94
C PRO A 239 -20.58 -20.46 -1.41
N ASN A 240 -21.09 -19.53 -0.60
CA ASN A 240 -22.37 -18.84 -0.85
C ASN A 240 -22.20 -17.33 -1.07
N ILE A 241 -20.98 -16.86 -1.38
CA ILE A 241 -20.73 -15.43 -1.55
C ILE A 241 -21.18 -14.92 -2.91
N GLU A 242 -21.66 -13.69 -2.95
CA GLU A 242 -21.83 -12.96 -4.20
C GLU A 242 -20.45 -12.66 -4.79
N LEU A 243 -20.08 -13.42 -5.81
CA LEU A 243 -18.80 -13.33 -6.50
C LEU A 243 -18.98 -12.71 -7.90
N SER A 244 -18.40 -11.54 -8.13
CA SER A 244 -18.37 -10.91 -9.46
C SER A 244 -17.01 -11.09 -10.10
N ILE A 245 -16.96 -11.58 -11.34
CA ILE A 245 -15.72 -11.77 -12.10
C ILE A 245 -15.67 -10.77 -13.25
N HIS A 246 -14.59 -10.00 -13.31
CA HIS A 246 -14.30 -9.09 -14.41
C HIS A 246 -13.06 -9.58 -15.16
N ASN A 247 -13.23 -9.83 -16.45
CA ASN A 247 -12.17 -10.26 -17.34
C ASN A 247 -11.49 -9.08 -18.06
N ASP A 248 -11.95 -7.86 -17.80
CA ASP A 248 -11.46 -6.67 -18.47
C ASP A 248 -9.97 -6.49 -18.16
N ASP A 249 -9.16 -6.62 -19.20
CA ASP A 249 -7.72 -6.40 -19.18
C ASP A 249 -7.46 -4.89 -19.15
N VAL A 250 -7.82 -4.26 -18.03
CA VAL A 250 -7.43 -2.88 -17.77
C VAL A 250 -5.92 -2.92 -17.62
N ASP A 251 -5.20 -2.13 -18.44
CA ASP A 251 -3.73 -1.92 -18.59
C ASP A 251 -2.93 -1.66 -17.29
N ASN A 252 -3.48 -1.99 -16.13
CA ASN A 252 -2.82 -1.94 -14.84
C ASN A 252 -2.05 -3.24 -14.57
N ASN A 253 -0.76 -3.20 -14.93
CA ASN A 253 0.22 -4.27 -14.69
C ASN A 253 0.70 -4.39 -13.22
N TYR A 254 0.08 -3.69 -12.27
CA TYR A 254 0.44 -3.71 -10.86
C TYR A 254 0.27 -5.10 -10.22
N TYR A 255 -0.95 -5.64 -10.29
CA TYR A 255 -1.24 -6.98 -9.78
C TYR A 255 -0.94 -8.04 -10.84
N LYS A 256 -0.51 -9.23 -10.40
CA LYS A 256 -0.17 -10.38 -11.24
C LYS A 256 -1.22 -11.48 -11.11
N GLY A 257 -1.75 -11.98 -12.22
CA GLY A 257 -2.71 -13.09 -12.25
C GLY A 257 -4.12 -12.74 -11.75
N ILE A 258 -4.25 -12.27 -10.51
CA ILE A 258 -5.53 -11.93 -9.89
C ILE A 258 -5.43 -10.72 -8.95
N ASN A 259 -6.49 -9.92 -8.95
CA ASN A 259 -6.80 -8.93 -7.94
C ASN A 259 -8.19 -9.23 -7.34
N PHE A 260 -8.34 -9.11 -6.04
CA PHE A 260 -9.62 -9.25 -5.34
C PHE A 260 -9.94 -8.01 -4.53
N LYS A 261 -11.24 -7.70 -4.45
CA LYS A 261 -11.79 -6.63 -3.62
C LYS A 261 -12.94 -7.18 -2.79
N ILE A 262 -13.04 -6.73 -1.55
CA ILE A 262 -14.12 -7.10 -0.64
C ILE A 262 -14.91 -5.85 -0.33
N SER A 263 -16.22 -5.92 -0.52
CA SER A 263 -17.13 -4.81 -0.28
C SER A 263 -18.28 -5.21 0.63
N VAL A 264 -18.70 -4.31 1.50
CA VAL A 264 -19.85 -4.49 2.40
C VAL A 264 -21.04 -3.71 1.84
N LYS A 265 -22.24 -4.28 1.95
CA LYS A 265 -23.51 -3.65 1.59
C LYS A 265 -24.10 -2.95 2.80
N GLN A 266 -24.31 -1.64 2.70
CA GLN A 266 -24.94 -0.79 3.73
C GLN A 266 -26.17 -0.13 3.11
N GLY A 267 -27.36 -0.64 3.43
CA GLY A 267 -28.59 -0.23 2.76
C GLY A 267 -28.53 -0.48 1.25
N ASN A 268 -28.60 0.59 0.45
CA ASN A 268 -28.48 0.55 -1.01
C ASN A 268 -27.04 0.82 -1.51
N GLU A 269 -26.10 1.14 -0.63
CA GLU A 269 -24.72 1.45 -0.98
C GLU A 269 -23.82 0.22 -0.82
N THR A 270 -22.75 0.18 -1.63
CA THR A 270 -21.70 -0.83 -1.53
C THR A 270 -20.38 -0.13 -1.29
N VAL A 271 -19.78 -0.40 -0.13
CA VAL A 271 -18.54 0.24 0.32
C VAL A 271 -17.40 -0.76 0.19
N GLU A 272 -16.40 -0.43 -0.61
CA GLU A 272 -15.17 -1.21 -0.72
C GLU A 272 -14.35 -1.03 0.56
N ILE A 273 -14.12 -2.13 1.27
CA ILE A 273 -13.40 -2.14 2.55
C ILE A 273 -11.99 -2.72 2.43
N ALA A 274 -11.76 -3.63 1.48
CA ALA A 274 -10.46 -4.28 1.32
C ALA A 274 -10.12 -4.52 -0.16
N ASP A 275 -8.82 -4.50 -0.46
CA ASP A 275 -8.24 -4.76 -1.77
C ASP A 275 -6.96 -5.59 -1.60
N GLY A 276 -6.68 -6.50 -2.52
CA GLY A 276 -5.47 -7.32 -2.52
C GLY A 276 -5.21 -8.04 -3.84
N GLY A 277 -4.03 -8.62 -3.95
CA GLY A 277 -3.62 -9.34 -5.15
C GLY A 277 -2.13 -9.66 -5.16
N PHE A 278 -1.73 -10.57 -6.04
CA PHE A 278 -0.32 -10.93 -6.14
C PHE A 278 0.48 -9.81 -6.79
N VAL A 279 1.71 -9.66 -6.34
CA VAL A 279 2.69 -8.72 -6.87
C VAL A 279 4.03 -9.43 -7.02
N ASP A 280 4.94 -8.85 -7.77
CA ASP A 280 6.26 -9.42 -8.05
C ASP A 280 7.40 -8.73 -7.26
N TRP A 281 7.06 -7.97 -6.21
CA TRP A 281 8.01 -7.13 -5.47
C TRP A 281 9.17 -7.89 -4.85
N THR A 282 8.91 -9.02 -4.18
CA THR A 282 9.97 -9.86 -3.60
C THR A 282 10.85 -10.47 -4.68
N TYR A 283 10.28 -10.86 -5.84
CA TYR A 283 11.06 -11.27 -7.00
C TYR A 283 11.97 -10.13 -7.50
N GLN A 284 11.44 -8.91 -7.69
CA GLN A 284 12.23 -7.77 -8.15
C GLN A 284 13.38 -7.43 -7.19
N MET A 285 13.14 -7.46 -5.88
CA MET A 285 14.16 -7.15 -4.86
C MET A 285 15.21 -8.25 -4.66
N LEU A 286 14.82 -9.52 -4.78
CA LEU A 286 15.70 -10.67 -4.51
C LEU A 286 16.31 -11.31 -5.76
N GLY A 287 15.80 -10.99 -6.95
CA GLY A 287 16.23 -11.56 -8.23
C GLY A 287 15.84 -13.04 -8.42
N ASN A 288 14.94 -13.59 -7.59
CA ASN A 288 14.54 -14.99 -7.61
C ASN A 288 13.12 -15.17 -8.18
N LYS A 289 12.99 -15.76 -9.38
CA LYS A 289 11.71 -15.95 -10.07
C LYS A 289 10.74 -16.91 -9.34
N LYS A 290 11.23 -17.65 -8.35
CA LYS A 290 10.38 -18.51 -7.52
C LYS A 290 9.68 -17.74 -6.40
N GLU A 291 10.08 -16.51 -6.10
CA GLU A 291 9.41 -15.71 -5.07
C GLU A 291 7.95 -15.47 -5.44
N ARG A 292 7.09 -15.53 -4.43
CA ARG A 292 5.68 -15.15 -4.49
C ARG A 292 5.40 -14.12 -3.41
N CYS A 293 4.64 -13.10 -3.75
CA CYS A 293 4.25 -12.05 -2.85
C CYS A 293 2.76 -11.77 -3.02
N LEU A 294 2.00 -11.87 -1.93
CA LEU A 294 0.59 -11.48 -1.88
C LEU A 294 0.45 -10.31 -0.93
N ILE A 295 -0.25 -9.27 -1.34
CA ILE A 295 -0.57 -8.13 -0.50
C ILE A 295 -2.08 -7.98 -0.39
N SER A 296 -2.53 -7.45 0.74
CA SER A 296 -3.89 -6.94 0.87
C SER A 296 -3.98 -5.93 2.00
N GLY A 297 -5.02 -5.09 2.01
CA GLY A 297 -5.21 -4.11 3.06
C GLY A 297 -6.65 -3.66 3.25
N ILE A 298 -6.89 -2.96 4.34
CA ILE A 298 -8.17 -2.34 4.72
C ILE A 298 -7.93 -0.84 4.90
N GLY A 299 -8.79 -0.01 4.30
CA GLY A 299 -8.87 1.41 4.64
C GLY A 299 -9.65 1.58 5.94
N LEU A 300 -8.99 2.04 7.01
CA LEU A 300 -9.59 2.05 8.36
C LEU A 300 -10.79 3.00 8.44
N GLU A 301 -10.67 4.20 7.87
CA GLU A 301 -11.71 5.20 7.74
C GLU A 301 -12.93 4.62 7.01
N ARG A 302 -12.71 3.91 5.89
CA ARG A 302 -13.78 3.31 5.09
C ARG A 302 -14.42 2.14 5.79
N PHE A 303 -13.63 1.34 6.50
CA PHE A 303 -14.11 0.21 7.25
C PHE A 303 -15.05 0.66 8.37
N LEU A 304 -14.65 1.65 9.17
CA LEU A 304 -15.52 2.21 10.22
C LEU A 304 -16.87 2.66 9.67
N VAL A 305 -16.87 3.42 8.56
CA VAL A 305 -18.11 3.88 7.92
C VAL A 305 -18.97 2.72 7.41
N ALA A 306 -18.34 1.65 6.91
CA ALA A 306 -19.05 0.52 6.31
C ALA A 306 -19.70 -0.42 7.34
N VAL A 307 -19.20 -0.43 8.58
CA VAL A 307 -19.57 -1.41 9.62
C VAL A 307 -20.25 -0.78 10.84
N SER A 308 -20.36 0.55 10.85
CA SER A 308 -21.25 1.31 11.73
C SER A 308 -22.72 1.15 11.32
#